data_AF-A0A933T3G8-F1
#
_entry.id   AF-A0A933T3G8-F1
#
_cell.length_a   1.000
_cell.length_b   1.000
_cell.length_c   1.000
_cell.angle_alpha   90.00
_cell.angle_beta   90.00
_cell.angle_gamma   90.00
#
_symmetry.space_group_name_H-M   'P 1'
#
loop_
_entity.id
_entity.type
_entity.pdbx_description
1 polymer ?
#
loop_
_entity_poly.entity_id
_entity_poly.type
_entity_poly.pdbx_seq_one_letter_code
_entity_poly.pdbx_strand_id
1 'polypeptide(L)' 'MHKILLDTGAFVALLDKSEGKHSQCTEFLKAFSGEIYTTEPVLTETLYL' A
#
# COMPACT_ATOMS: atom_id res chain seq x y z
N MET A 1 -4.80 -6.79 18.22
CA MET A 1 -3.75 -6.47 17.24
C MET A 1 -4.37 -6.57 15.86
N HIS A 2 -4.26 -5.53 15.03
CA HIS A 2 -4.72 -5.58 13.63
C HIS A 2 -3.56 -5.99 12.72
N LYS A 3 -3.86 -6.86 11.76
CA LYS A 3 -2.93 -7.29 10.71
C LYS A 3 -3.57 -6.98 9.37
N ILE A 4 -2.82 -6.37 8.46
CA ILE A 4 -3.26 -6.13 7.09
C ILE A 4 -2.26 -6.72 6.11
N LEU A 5 -2.77 -7.18 4.97
CA LEU A 5 -1.97 -7.57 3.81
C LEU A 5 -2.06 -6.45 2.79
N LEU A 6 -0.92 -5.86 2.44
CA LEU A 6 -0.82 -4.86 1.40
C LEU A 6 -0.78 -5.55 0.04
N ASP A 7 -1.63 -5.06 -0.86
CA ASP A 7 -1.71 -5.48 -2.26
C ASP A 7 -1.01 -4.46 -3.17
N THR A 8 -0.77 -4.82 -4.43
CA THR A 8 -0.06 -3.98 -5.40
C THR A 8 -0.73 -2.61 -5.55
N GLY A 9 -2.06 -2.58 -5.68
CA GLY A 9 -2.79 -1.32 -5.83
C GLY A 9 -2.61 -0.36 -4.65
N ALA A 10 -2.40 -0.89 -3.44
CA ALA A 10 -2.12 -0.06 -2.26
C ALA A 10 -0.69 0.51 -2.30
N PHE A 11 0.29 -0.25 -2.79
CA PHE A 11 1.63 0.27 -3.03
C PHE A 11 1.65 1.33 -4.13
N VAL A 12 1.02 1.06 -5.28
CA VAL A 12 0.97 2.00 -6.40
C VAL A 12 0.31 3.31 -5.97
N ALA A 13 -0.84 3.25 -5.28
CA ALA A 13 -1.48 4.44 -4.72
C ALA A 13 -0.61 5.17 -3.68
N LEU A 14 0.18 4.44 -2.88
CA LEU A 14 1.09 5.05 -1.90
C LEU A 14 2.28 5.75 -2.55
N LEU A 15 2.85 5.16 -3.61
CA LEU A 15 4.12 5.58 -4.22
C LEU A 15 3.92 6.62 -5.33
N ASP A 16 2.84 6.53 -6.10
CA ASP A 16 2.51 7.50 -7.14
C ASP A 16 1.57 8.58 -6.60
N LYS A 17 2.00 9.85 -6.69
CA LYS A 17 1.19 11.02 -6.29
C LYS A 17 0.11 11.37 -7.31
N SER A 18 0.23 10.86 -8.54
CA SER A 18 -0.74 11.08 -9.62
C SER A 18 -1.96 10.17 -9.49
N GLU A 19 -1.83 9.06 -8.75
CA GLU A 19 -2.92 8.13 -8.48
C GLU A 19 -4.07 8.78 -7.71
N GLY A 20 -5.29 8.58 -8.19
CA GLY A 20 -6.49 9.19 -7.59
C GLY A 20 -6.76 8.77 -6.14
N LYS A 21 -6.16 7.66 -5.69
CA LYS A 21 -6.28 7.15 -4.32
C LYS A 21 -5.11 7.51 -3.40
N HIS A 22 -4.14 8.29 -3.88
CA HIS A 22 -2.94 8.61 -3.11
C HIS A 22 -3.25 9.23 -1.74
N SER A 23 -4.08 10.28 -1.71
CA SER A 23 -4.44 10.96 -0.45
C SER A 23 -5.10 9.99 0.54
N GLN A 24 -6.09 9.22 0.09
CA GLN A 24 -6.80 8.26 0.94
C GLN A 24 -5.86 7.17 1.48
N CYS A 25 -4.97 6.64 0.63
CA CYS A 25 -4.01 5.62 1.02
C CYS A 25 -3.02 6.14 2.06
N THR A 26 -2.47 7.33 1.84
CA THR A 26 -1.52 7.94 2.78
C THR A 26 -2.15 8.30 4.13
N GLU A 27 -3.39 8.82 4.13
CA GLU A 27 -4.11 9.14 5.37
C GLU A 27 -4.41 7.88 6.19
N PHE A 28 -4.87 6.81 5.53
CA PHE A 28 -5.10 5.53 6.19
C PHE A 28 -3.81 4.99 6.82
N LEU A 29 -2.72 4.92 6.05
CA LEU A 29 -1.45 4.34 6.54
C LEU A 29 -0.77 5.19 7.62
N LYS A 30 -0.97 6.51 7.63
CA LYS A 30 -0.51 7.40 8.72
C LYS A 30 -1.23 7.13 10.04
N ALA A 31 -2.54 6.81 9.98
CA ALA A 31 -3.36 6.54 11.16
C ALA A 31 -3.32 5.07 11.60
N PHE A 32 -2.89 4.16 10.72
CA PHE A 32 -2.87 2.74 11.00
C PHE A 32 -1.83 2.37 12.06
N SER A 33 -2.26 1.58 13.05
CA SER A 33 -1.39 0.97 14.05
C SER A 33 -1.64 -0.53 14.10
N GLY A 34 -0.63 -1.30 13.73
CA GLY A 34 -0.70 -2.74 13.57
C GLY A 34 0.45 -3.28 12.74
N GLU A 35 0.34 -4.54 12.33
CA GLU A 35 1.34 -5.20 11.49
C GLU A 35 0.91 -5.14 10.03
N ILE A 36 1.86 -4.82 9.16
CA ILE A 36 1.68 -4.78 7.71
C ILE A 36 2.50 -5.89 7.10
N TYR A 37 1.85 -6.72 6.29
CA TYR A 37 2.48 -7.80 5.53
C TYR A 37 2.32 -7.52 4.03
N THR A 38 3.18 -8.13 3.22
CA THR A 38 3.01 -8.24 1.76
C THR A 38 3.63 -9.57 1.30
N THR A 39 3.61 -9.85 0.01
CA THR A 39 4.20 -11.05 -0.58
C THR A 39 5.20 -10.68 -1.68
N GLU A 40 6.11 -11.59 -2.01
CA GLU A 40 7.07 -11.40 -3.11
C GLU A 40 6.40 -11.11 -4.47
N PRO A 41 5.28 -11.76 -4.85
CA PRO A 41 4.55 -11.40 -6.08
C PRO A 41 4.04 -9.95 -6.09
N VAL A 42 3.49 -9.46 -4.96
CA VAL A 42 3.02 -8.06 -4.84
C VAL A 42 4.17 -7.07 -5.01
N LEU A 43 5.33 -7.37 -4.42
CA LEU A 43 6.53 -6.54 -4.62
C LEU A 43 6.99 -6.56 -6.07
N THR A 44 6.94 -7.71 -6.73
CA THR A 44 7.34 -7.85 -8.14
C THR A 44 6.47 -7.01 -9.05
N GLU A 45 5.15 -7.03 -8.85
CA GLU A 45 4.21 -6.23 -9.64
C GLU A 45 4.35 -4.74 -9.34
N THR A 46 4.50 -4.37 -8.05
CA THR A 46 4.70 -2.98 -7.62
C THR A 46 5.93 -2.33 -8.24
N LEU A 47 7.03 -3.09 -8.39
CA LEU A 47 8.27 -2.57 -8.97
C LEU A 47 8.24 -2.52 -10.50
N TYR A 48 7.30 -3.23 -11.13
CA TYR A 48 7.11 -3.23 -12.57
C TYR A 48 6.21 -2.08 -13.04
N LEU A 49 5.17 -1.75 -12.25
CA LEU A 49 4.22 -0.66 -12.51
C LEU A 49 4.79 0.71 -12.16
#